data_AF-A0A098E7H9-F1
#
_entry.id   AF-A0A098E7H9-F1
#
_cell.length_a   1.000
_cell.length_b   1.000
_cell.length_c   1.000
_cell.angle_alpha   90.00
_cell.angle_beta   90.00
_cell.angle_gamma   90.00
#
_symmetry.space_group_name_H-M   'P 1'
#
loop_
_entity.id
_entity.type
_entity.pdbx_description
1 polymer ?
#
loop_
_entity_poly.entity_id
_entity_poly.type
_entity_poly.pdbx_seq_one_letter_code
_entity_poly.pdbx_strand_id
1 'polypeptide(L)'
;MAVHEMNPLQYGVYMFFSYITSGYGSSNNIYGVLNPSSIYKLGDITVIIHILIYGAVFLGLCVLFGKFWAATTNIGPEKVAQQIHQGGMQIPGFRRDIRVIQHVLERYIPQMVVISSIAVGLLALSADLLGVFGSGTGILLTVGILFKMYEQLQKEEMGSMPMWFRGLFGKHR
;
A
#
# COMPACT_ATOMS: atom_id res chain seq x y z
N MET A 1 29.58 18.95 8.05
CA MET A 1 30.38 19.21 9.26
C MET A 1 29.49 19.22 10.51
N ALA A 2 28.81 18.12 10.84
CA ALA A 2 27.85 18.07 11.97
C ALA A 2 27.89 16.74 12.76
N VAL A 3 28.92 15.91 12.56
CA VAL A 3 29.04 14.60 13.24
C VAL A 3 29.86 14.70 14.53
N HIS A 4 30.53 15.82 14.77
CA HIS A 4 31.54 15.98 15.82
C HIS A 4 30.96 16.41 17.18
N GLU A 5 29.65 16.65 17.28
CA GLU A 5 28.95 17.04 18.52
C GLU A 5 27.77 16.13 18.87
N MET A 6 27.70 14.91 18.33
CA MET A 6 26.61 13.99 18.64
C MET A 6 26.96 13.16 19.87
N ASN A 7 26.11 13.23 20.90
CA ASN A 7 26.18 12.34 22.06
C ASN A 7 26.19 10.86 21.61
N PRO A 8 26.77 9.92 22.38
CA PRO A 8 26.85 8.51 22.00
C PRO A 8 25.46 7.90 21.72
N LEU A 9 24.42 8.35 22.43
CA LEU A 9 23.02 8.01 22.15
C LEU A 9 22.53 8.55 20.80
N GLN A 10 22.87 9.80 20.46
CA GLN A 10 22.51 10.42 19.19
C GLN A 10 23.22 9.75 18.01
N TYR A 11 24.48 9.33 18.17
CA TYR A 11 25.19 8.57 17.16
C TYR A 11 24.59 7.19 16.94
N GLY A 12 24.20 6.49 18.02
CA GLY A 12 23.50 5.20 17.92
C GLY A 12 22.15 5.33 17.20
N VAL A 13 21.36 6.34 17.54
CA VAL A 13 20.10 6.66 16.84
C VAL A 13 20.35 7.02 15.39
N TYR A 14 21.36 7.84 15.09
CA TYR A 14 21.71 8.22 13.72
C TYR A 14 22.12 7.02 12.86
N MET A 15 22.94 6.12 13.42
CA MET A 15 23.35 4.91 12.73
C MET A 15 22.14 4.02 12.45
N PHE A 16 21.27 3.80 13.43
CA PHE A 16 20.04 3.03 13.25
C PHE A 16 19.14 3.64 12.17
N PHE A 17 18.83 4.94 12.27
CA PHE A 17 17.99 5.65 11.29
C PHE A 17 18.60 5.66 9.88
N SER A 18 19.92 5.81 9.76
CA SER A 18 20.61 5.73 8.48
C SER A 18 20.46 4.36 7.80
N TYR A 19 20.30 3.28 8.58
CA TYR A 19 20.12 1.93 8.04
C TYR A 19 18.66 1.60 7.68
N ILE A 20 17.68 2.30 8.25
CA ILE A 20 16.25 2.06 8.02
C ILE A 20 15.58 3.12 7.13
N THR A 21 16.26 4.21 6.80
CA THR A 21 15.71 5.31 6.00
C THR A 21 16.59 5.57 4.80
N SER A 22 15.99 5.43 3.63
CA SER A 22 16.57 5.85 2.37
C SER A 22 16.78 7.38 2.38
N GLY A 23 17.95 7.86 1.95
CA GLY A 23 18.29 9.30 1.86
C GLY A 23 18.89 9.96 3.09
N TYR A 24 19.10 9.21 4.19
CA TYR A 24 19.79 9.71 5.37
C TYR A 24 21.31 9.44 5.27
N GLY A 25 22.11 10.50 5.03
CA GLY A 25 23.57 10.42 4.97
C GLY A 25 24.14 10.12 3.57
N SER A 26 25.21 10.83 3.20
CA SER A 26 25.79 10.83 1.85
C SER A 26 26.45 9.51 1.43
N SER A 27 26.78 8.63 2.37
CA SER A 27 27.57 7.41 2.12
C SER A 27 26.72 6.17 1.84
N ASN A 28 25.48 6.12 2.33
CA ASN A 28 24.67 4.89 2.40
C ASN A 28 23.35 5.01 1.61
N ASN A 29 23.23 5.98 0.72
CA ASN A 29 21.96 6.26 0.05
C ASN A 29 21.59 5.17 -0.99
N ILE A 30 20.44 4.54 -0.80
CA ILE A 30 19.83 3.52 -1.69
C ILE A 30 18.88 4.08 -2.74
N TYR A 31 18.48 5.36 -2.65
CA TYR A 31 17.69 5.99 -3.70
C TYR A 31 18.46 6.03 -5.01
N GLY A 32 17.86 5.48 -6.06
CA GLY A 32 18.48 5.49 -7.39
C GLY A 32 19.74 4.65 -7.50
N VAL A 33 19.94 3.66 -6.62
CA VAL A 33 21.09 2.74 -6.70
C VAL A 33 21.11 1.95 -8.02
N LEU A 34 19.96 1.74 -8.65
CA LEU A 34 19.83 1.09 -9.96
C LEU A 34 20.00 2.06 -11.15
N ASN A 35 20.20 3.35 -10.91
CA ASN A 35 20.43 4.33 -11.96
C ASN A 35 21.82 4.08 -12.61
N PRO A 36 21.97 4.18 -13.95
CA PRO A 36 23.26 3.97 -14.64
C PRO A 36 24.43 4.76 -14.06
N SER A 37 24.15 5.92 -13.47
CA SER A 37 25.13 6.80 -12.81
C SER A 37 25.57 6.37 -11.41
N SER A 38 24.91 5.40 -10.78
CA SER A 38 25.17 4.93 -9.40
C SER A 38 25.24 3.41 -9.27
N ILE A 39 25.06 2.68 -10.37
CA ILE A 39 25.02 1.20 -10.40
C ILE A 39 26.32 0.55 -9.91
N TYR A 40 27.45 1.25 -9.98
CA TYR A 40 28.73 0.78 -9.43
C TYR A 40 28.69 0.59 -7.89
N LYS A 41 27.75 1.23 -7.19
CA LYS A 41 27.58 1.08 -5.73
C LYS A 41 26.99 -0.28 -5.33
N LEU A 42 26.39 -1.04 -6.26
CA LEU A 42 25.88 -2.38 -6.00
C LEU A 42 27.00 -3.41 -5.79
N GLY A 43 28.22 -3.12 -6.23
CA GLY A 43 29.38 -4.00 -6.00
C GLY A 43 29.86 -4.01 -4.55
N ASP A 44 29.41 -3.05 -3.73
CA ASP A 44 29.78 -2.97 -2.32
C ASP A 44 28.82 -3.80 -1.45
N ILE A 45 29.37 -4.73 -0.69
CA ILE A 45 28.63 -5.62 0.23
C ILE A 45 27.82 -4.79 1.24
N THR A 46 28.34 -3.62 1.63
CA THR A 46 27.69 -2.72 2.58
C THR A 46 26.34 -2.22 2.06
N VAL A 47 26.25 -1.93 0.76
CA VAL A 47 25.03 -1.43 0.12
C VAL A 47 23.98 -2.54 -0.02
N ILE A 48 24.40 -3.76 -0.36
CA ILE A 48 23.52 -4.94 -0.43
C ILE A 48 22.88 -5.23 0.93
N ILE A 49 23.68 -5.21 2.00
CA ILE A 49 23.19 -5.40 3.37
C ILE A 49 22.19 -4.29 3.74
N HIS A 50 22.49 -3.04 3.39
CA HIS A 50 21.60 -1.93 3.66
C HIS A 50 20.25 -2.05 2.92
N ILE A 51 20.25 -2.45 1.64
CA ILE A 51 19.02 -2.71 0.86
C ILE A 51 18.18 -3.82 1.52
N LEU A 52 18.81 -4.90 1.97
CA LEU A 52 18.11 -6.01 2.63
C LEU A 52 17.49 -5.59 3.97
N ILE A 53 18.24 -4.88 4.82
CA ILE A 53 17.74 -4.40 6.12
C ILE A 53 16.61 -3.40 5.92
N TYR A 54 16.82 -2.40 5.03
CA TYR A 54 15.79 -1.42 4.68
C TYR A 54 14.54 -2.10 4.16
N GLY A 55 14.68 -2.98 3.17
CA GLY A 55 13.56 -3.69 2.56
C GLY A 55 12.79 -4.55 3.57
N ALA A 56 13.48 -5.28 4.43
CA ALA A 56 12.85 -6.11 5.45
C ALA A 56 12.07 -5.28 6.49
N VAL A 57 12.66 -4.21 7.01
CA VAL A 57 12.00 -3.31 7.96
C VAL A 57 10.82 -2.60 7.30
N PHE A 58 11.00 -2.09 6.08
CA PHE A 58 9.96 -1.40 5.32
C PHE A 58 8.77 -2.30 5.03
N LEU A 59 8.99 -3.51 4.51
CA LEU A 59 7.90 -4.48 4.29
C LEU A 59 7.21 -4.89 5.59
N GLY A 60 7.98 -5.08 6.67
CA GLY A 60 7.43 -5.36 8.00
C GLY A 60 6.49 -4.27 8.48
N LEU A 61 6.90 -3.00 8.33
CA LEU A 61 6.07 -1.84 8.66
C LEU A 61 4.83 -1.75 7.75
N CYS A 62 4.95 -2.01 6.44
CA CYS A 62 3.80 -2.02 5.52
C CYS A 62 2.74 -3.05 5.94
N VAL A 63 3.16 -4.26 6.34
CA VAL A 63 2.23 -5.32 6.80
C VAL A 63 1.60 -4.96 8.14
N LEU A 64 2.38 -4.45 9.09
CA LEU A 64 1.87 -4.00 10.38
C LEU A 64 0.81 -2.91 10.19
N PHE A 65 1.13 -1.91 9.37
CA PHE A 65 0.23 -0.80 9.09
C PHE A 65 -1.03 -1.26 8.34
N GLY A 66 -0.89 -2.19 7.39
CA GLY A 66 -2.03 -2.79 6.69
C GLY A 66 -2.98 -3.52 7.64
N LYS A 67 -2.45 -4.35 8.55
CA LYS A 67 -3.27 -5.03 9.57
C LYS A 67 -3.94 -4.06 10.53
N PHE A 68 -3.22 -3.04 10.98
CA PHE A 68 -3.78 -2.00 11.85
C PHE A 68 -4.90 -1.22 11.14
N TRP A 69 -4.67 -0.82 9.89
CA TRP A 69 -5.68 -0.15 9.07
C TRP A 69 -6.95 -0.99 8.92
N ALA A 70 -6.81 -2.29 8.62
CA ALA A 70 -7.96 -3.20 8.49
C ALA A 70 -8.73 -3.37 9.81
N ALA A 71 -8.05 -3.33 10.96
CA ALA A 71 -8.67 -3.46 12.27
C ALA A 71 -9.35 -2.17 12.75
N THR A 72 -8.79 -1.00 12.44
CA THR A 72 -9.30 0.30 12.90
C THR A 72 -10.37 0.90 11.96
N THR A 73 -10.37 0.52 10.69
CA THR A 73 -11.36 1.02 9.72
C THR A 73 -12.63 0.17 9.67
N ASN A 74 -13.69 0.71 9.07
CA ASN A 74 -14.98 0.02 8.86
C ASN A 74 -14.91 -1.11 7.80
N ILE A 75 -13.73 -1.65 7.51
CA ILE A 75 -13.49 -2.74 6.53
C ILE A 75 -13.47 -4.12 7.23
N GLY A 76 -13.85 -4.18 8.51
CA GLY A 76 -13.93 -5.44 9.25
C GLY A 76 -14.92 -6.45 8.63
N PRO A 77 -14.70 -7.76 8.82
CA PRO A 77 -15.52 -8.83 8.22
C PRO A 77 -17.02 -8.68 8.47
N GLU A 78 -17.40 -8.26 9.67
CA GLU A 78 -18.79 -8.06 10.06
C GLU A 78 -19.44 -6.90 9.29
N LYS A 79 -18.74 -5.76 9.18
CA LYS A 79 -19.25 -4.56 8.50
C LYS A 79 -19.37 -4.77 7.01
N VAL A 80 -18.39 -5.43 6.40
CA VAL A 80 -18.43 -5.78 4.97
C VAL A 80 -19.53 -6.80 4.70
N ALA A 81 -19.72 -7.81 5.57
CA ALA A 81 -20.83 -8.76 5.44
C ALA A 81 -22.20 -8.07 5.56
N GLN A 82 -22.36 -7.11 6.48
CA GLN A 82 -23.57 -6.30 6.60
C GLN A 82 -23.83 -5.46 5.34
N GLN A 83 -22.80 -4.81 4.77
CA GLN A 83 -22.91 -4.06 3.52
C GLN A 83 -23.34 -4.94 2.33
N ILE A 84 -22.75 -6.13 2.18
CA ILE A 84 -23.09 -7.09 1.13
C ILE A 84 -24.55 -7.53 1.26
N HIS A 85 -24.99 -7.82 2.48
CA HIS A 85 -26.36 -8.23 2.76
C HIS A 85 -27.38 -7.10 2.47
N GLN A 86 -27.08 -5.87 2.90
CA GLN A 86 -27.93 -4.70 2.68
C GLN A 86 -28.00 -4.29 1.21
N GLY A 87 -26.96 -4.58 0.42
CA GLY A 87 -26.92 -4.34 -1.03
C GLY A 87 -27.85 -5.23 -1.88
N GLY A 88 -28.69 -6.06 -1.25
CA GLY A 88 -29.68 -6.91 -1.94
C GLY A 88 -29.09 -8.09 -2.70
N MET A 89 -27.78 -8.34 -2.58
CA MET A 89 -27.08 -9.42 -3.26
C MET A 89 -27.41 -10.76 -2.58
N GLN A 90 -28.24 -11.57 -3.24
CA GLN A 90 -28.53 -12.95 -2.85
C GLN A 90 -27.68 -13.91 -3.67
N ILE A 91 -26.91 -14.76 -3.00
CA ILE A 91 -26.35 -15.96 -3.64
C ILE A 91 -27.51 -16.95 -3.79
N PRO A 92 -27.97 -17.28 -5.01
CA PRO A 92 -29.04 -18.24 -5.20
C PRO A 92 -28.62 -19.60 -4.61
N GLY A 93 -29.42 -20.15 -3.69
CA GLY A 93 -29.21 -21.51 -3.14
C GLY A 93 -28.84 -21.63 -1.66
N PHE A 94 -28.66 -20.54 -0.90
CA PHE A 94 -28.40 -20.60 0.56
C PHE A 94 -29.38 -19.75 1.36
N ARG A 95 -29.70 -20.15 2.61
CA ARG A 95 -30.44 -19.28 3.55
C ARG A 95 -29.63 -17.99 3.79
N ARG A 96 -30.30 -16.84 3.87
CA ARG A 96 -29.72 -15.49 4.03
C ARG A 96 -29.09 -15.28 5.43
N ASP A 97 -28.11 -16.09 5.82
CA ASP A 97 -27.45 -15.91 7.11
C ASP A 97 -26.15 -15.12 6.94
N ILE A 98 -26.15 -13.88 7.43
CA ILE A 98 -24.99 -12.98 7.49
C ILE A 98 -23.76 -13.68 8.11
N ARG A 99 -23.98 -14.61 9.04
CA ARG A 99 -22.90 -15.31 9.75
C ARG A 99 -22.04 -16.16 8.81
N VAL A 100 -22.61 -16.71 7.74
CA VAL A 100 -21.86 -17.51 6.76
C VAL A 100 -20.92 -16.61 5.94
N ILE A 101 -21.41 -15.46 5.50
CA ILE A 101 -20.61 -14.48 4.74
C ILE A 101 -19.49 -13.95 5.64
N GLN A 102 -19.81 -13.59 6.88
CA GLN A 102 -18.82 -13.13 7.86
C GLN A 102 -17.71 -14.17 8.08
N HIS A 103 -18.05 -15.44 8.29
CA HIS A 103 -17.06 -16.49 8.57
C HIS A 103 -16.07 -16.70 7.41
N VAL A 104 -16.55 -16.54 6.17
CA VAL A 104 -15.68 -16.55 4.99
C VAL A 104 -14.75 -15.33 5.01
N LEU A 105 -15.31 -14.12 5.18
CA LEU A 105 -14.55 -12.87 5.17
C LEU A 105 -13.50 -12.79 6.29
N GLU A 106 -13.77 -13.37 7.46
CA GLU A 106 -12.83 -13.45 8.59
C GLU A 106 -11.50 -14.13 8.23
N ARG A 107 -11.54 -15.09 7.29
CA ARG A 107 -10.33 -15.76 6.80
C ARG A 107 -9.69 -14.99 5.64
N TYR A 108 -10.49 -14.47 4.71
CA TYR A 108 -9.97 -13.84 3.49
C TYR A 108 -9.41 -12.43 3.71
N ILE A 109 -10.08 -11.57 4.47
CA ILE A 109 -9.66 -10.17 4.67
C ILE A 109 -8.23 -10.05 5.22
N PRO A 110 -7.85 -10.70 6.34
CA PRO A 110 -6.49 -10.55 6.87
C PRO A 110 -5.42 -11.10 5.92
N GLN A 111 -5.72 -12.18 5.17
CA GLN A 111 -4.79 -12.73 4.18
C GLN A 111 -4.59 -11.78 2.99
N MET A 112 -5.68 -11.21 2.46
CA MET A 112 -5.63 -10.25 1.36
C MET A 112 -4.89 -8.96 1.75
N VAL A 113 -5.04 -8.51 2.99
CA VAL A 113 -4.31 -7.34 3.52
C VAL A 113 -2.82 -7.62 3.56
N VAL A 114 -2.37 -8.76 4.07
CA VAL A 114 -0.93 -9.09 4.12
C VAL A 114 -0.34 -9.17 2.71
N ILE A 115 -1.03 -9.83 1.77
CA ILE A 115 -0.56 -9.95 0.39
C ILE A 115 -0.47 -8.58 -0.29
N SER A 116 -1.50 -7.75 -0.15
CA SER A 116 -1.52 -6.40 -0.75
C SER A 116 -0.48 -5.47 -0.13
N SER A 117 -0.29 -5.49 1.19
CA SER A 117 0.76 -4.72 1.86
C SER A 117 2.17 -5.10 1.39
N ILE A 118 2.45 -6.39 1.20
CA ILE A 118 3.75 -6.85 0.68
C ILE A 118 3.92 -6.43 -0.77
N ALA A 119 2.89 -6.61 -1.61
CA ALA A 119 2.95 -6.25 -3.02
C ALA A 119 3.18 -4.73 -3.22
N VAL A 120 2.43 -3.89 -2.52
CA VAL A 120 2.57 -2.43 -2.57
C VAL A 120 3.93 -2.01 -2.01
N GLY A 121 4.39 -2.63 -0.92
CA GLY A 121 5.70 -2.37 -0.35
C GLY A 121 6.84 -2.72 -1.30
N LEU A 122 6.77 -3.84 -2.00
CA LEU A 122 7.76 -4.23 -3.02
C LEU A 122 7.77 -3.26 -4.22
N LEU A 123 6.61 -2.79 -4.65
CA LEU A 123 6.51 -1.79 -5.71
C LEU A 123 7.15 -0.46 -5.29
N ALA A 124 6.88 -0.02 -4.06
CA ALA A 124 7.48 1.20 -3.50
C ALA A 124 9.01 1.08 -3.41
N LEU A 125 9.51 -0.04 -2.86
CA LEU A 125 10.94 -0.33 -2.79
C LEU A 125 11.60 -0.32 -4.16
N SER A 126 10.98 -0.97 -5.15
CA SER A 126 11.52 -1.03 -6.51
C SER A 126 11.63 0.36 -7.13
N ALA A 127 10.61 1.20 -6.94
CA ALA A 127 10.62 2.58 -7.44
C ALA A 127 11.64 3.47 -6.69
N ASP A 128 11.84 3.25 -5.39
CA ASP A 128 12.90 3.94 -4.62
C ASP A 128 14.31 3.54 -5.11
N LEU A 129 14.54 2.24 -5.37
CA LEU A 129 15.81 1.74 -5.90
C LEU A 129 16.11 2.26 -7.32
N LEU A 130 15.07 2.44 -8.15
CA LEU A 130 15.18 3.05 -9.47
C LEU A 130 15.41 4.57 -9.40
N GLY A 131 15.09 5.21 -8.27
CA GLY A 131 15.26 6.65 -8.09
C GLY A 131 14.24 7.47 -8.86
N VAL A 132 12.99 6.98 -8.94
CA VAL A 132 11.91 7.70 -9.63
C VAL A 132 11.60 9.02 -8.91
N PHE A 133 11.36 10.08 -9.69
CA PHE A 133 10.98 11.40 -9.16
C PHE A 133 9.72 11.31 -8.29
N GLY A 134 9.82 11.78 -7.05
CA GLY A 134 8.70 11.79 -6.10
C GLY A 134 8.61 10.60 -5.13
N SER A 135 9.64 9.72 -5.10
CA SER A 135 9.67 8.46 -4.31
C SER A 135 8.60 7.45 -4.74
N GLY A 136 8.95 6.16 -4.65
CA GLY A 136 8.00 5.08 -4.92
C GLY A 136 6.73 5.16 -4.09
N THR A 137 6.85 5.59 -2.83
CA THR A 137 5.70 5.76 -1.92
C THR A 137 4.78 6.90 -2.35
N GLY A 138 5.34 8.07 -2.69
CA GLY A 138 4.57 9.26 -3.08
C GLY A 138 3.81 9.05 -4.40
N ILE A 139 4.43 8.36 -5.36
CA ILE A 139 3.77 8.03 -6.64
C ILE A 139 2.59 7.10 -6.42
N LEU A 140 2.76 6.01 -5.64
CA LEU A 140 1.68 5.06 -5.37
C LEU A 140 0.51 5.72 -4.65
N LEU A 141 0.79 6.60 -3.69
CA LEU A 141 -0.22 7.39 -3.00
C LEU A 141 -0.97 8.28 -3.99
N THR A 142 -0.24 9.01 -4.84
CA THR A 142 -0.82 9.93 -5.83
C THR A 142 -1.74 9.18 -6.81
N VAL A 143 -1.26 8.08 -7.40
CA VAL A 143 -2.05 7.24 -8.30
C VAL A 143 -3.28 6.68 -7.58
N GLY A 144 -3.14 6.26 -6.32
CA GLY A 144 -4.24 5.77 -5.49
C GLY A 144 -5.34 6.83 -5.26
N ILE A 145 -4.95 8.06 -4.91
CA ILE A 145 -5.90 9.18 -4.74
C ILE A 145 -6.57 9.52 -6.07
N LEU A 146 -5.81 9.64 -7.15
CA LEU A 146 -6.35 9.95 -8.47
C LEU A 146 -7.35 8.91 -8.94
N PHE A 147 -7.05 7.62 -8.75
CA PHE A 147 -7.97 6.55 -9.11
C PHE A 147 -9.24 6.59 -8.26
N LYS A 148 -9.13 6.86 -6.95
CA LYS A 148 -10.30 7.00 -6.07
C LYS A 148 -11.17 8.19 -6.45
N MET A 149 -10.56 9.32 -6.80
CA MET A 149 -11.26 10.49 -7.28
C MET A 149 -11.98 10.21 -8.61
N TYR A 150 -11.32 9.48 -9.53
CA TYR A 150 -11.92 9.04 -10.78
C TYR A 150 -13.15 8.14 -10.55
N GLU A 151 -13.05 7.14 -9.66
CA GLU A 151 -14.18 6.29 -9.30
C GLU A 151 -15.35 7.08 -8.69
N GLN A 152 -15.05 8.11 -7.89
CA GLN A 152 -16.08 8.97 -7.29
C GLN A 152 -16.82 9.78 -8.35
N LEU A 153 -16.09 10.41 -9.28
CA LEU A 153 -16.66 11.17 -10.40
C LEU A 153 -17.52 10.27 -11.30
N GLN A 154 -17.07 9.06 -11.61
CA GLN A 154 -17.87 8.11 -12.40
C GLN A 154 -19.16 7.71 -11.69
N LYS A 155 -19.12 7.48 -10.38
CA LYS A 155 -20.32 7.16 -9.60
C LYS A 155 -21.32 8.30 -9.57
N GLU A 156 -20.84 9.54 -9.50
CA GLU A 156 -21.68 10.73 -9.59
C GLU A 156 -22.34 10.86 -10.97
N GLU A 157 -21.58 10.70 -12.06
CA GLU A 157 -22.10 10.70 -13.45
C GLU A 157 -23.17 9.61 -13.68
N MET A 158 -22.95 8.40 -13.17
CA MET A 158 -23.95 7.32 -13.23
C MET A 158 -25.19 7.62 -12.36
N GLY A 159 -24.99 8.36 -11.27
CA GLY A 159 -26.04 8.83 -10.37
C GLY A 159 -26.89 9.95 -10.98
N SER A 160 -26.27 10.86 -11.72
CA SER A 160 -26.90 12.01 -12.39
C SER A 160 -27.45 11.66 -13.77
N MET A 161 -27.17 10.47 -14.29
CA MET A 161 -27.73 9.99 -15.55
C MET A 161 -29.27 9.98 -15.48
N PRO A 162 -29.96 10.83 -16.27
CA PRO A 162 -31.40 11.00 -16.13
C PRO A 162 -32.13 9.72 -16.52
N MET A 163 -33.24 9.43 -15.83
CA MET A 163 -33.96 8.15 -15.86
C MET A 163 -34.31 7.65 -17.28
N TRP A 164 -34.45 8.57 -18.26
CA TRP A 164 -34.73 8.27 -19.66
C TRP A 164 -33.54 7.67 -20.43
N PHE A 165 -32.29 7.90 -20.00
CA PHE A 165 -31.09 7.32 -20.62
C PHE A 165 -30.85 5.86 -20.17
N ARG A 166 -31.37 5.47 -19.00
CA ARG A 166 -31.27 4.10 -18.46
C ARG A 166 -32.08 3.08 -19.28
N GLY A 167 -33.16 3.51 -19.93
CA GLY A 167 -34.02 2.65 -20.77
C GLY A 167 -33.45 2.35 -22.16
N LEU A 168 -32.50 3.15 -22.64
CA LEU A 168 -31.92 3.02 -23.98
C LEU A 168 -30.78 1.97 -24.00
N PHE A 169 -30.10 1.75 -22.87
CA PHE A 169 -29.10 0.69 -22.69
C PHE A 169 -29.66 -0.64 -22.18
N GLY A 170 -30.93 -0.67 -21.72
CA GLY A 170 -31.57 -1.86 -21.15
C GLY A 170 -32.39 -2.71 -22.12
N LYS A 171 -32.50 -2.32 -23.41
CA LYS A 171 -33.38 -3.00 -24.38
C LYS A 171 -32.63 -3.67 -25.54
N HIS A 172 -31.49 -4.32 -25.25
CA HIS A 172 -30.97 -5.37 -26.13
C HIS A 172 -30.25 -6.46 -25.32
N ARG A 173 -30.89 -7.64 -25.29
CA ARG A 173 -30.51 -8.96 -24.74
C ARG A 173 -31.02 -9.28 -23.35
#